data_AF-A0AA92TK20-F1
#
_entry.id   AF-A0AA92TK20-F1
#
_cell.length_a   1.000
_cell.length_b   1.000
_cell.length_c   1.000
_cell.angle_alpha   90.00
_cell.angle_beta   90.00
_cell.angle_gamma   90.00
#
_symmetry.space_group_name_H-M   'P 1'
#
loop_
_entity.id
_entity.type
_entity.pdbx_description
1 polymer ?
#
loop_
_entity_poly.entity_id
_entity_poly.type
_entity_poly.pdbx_seq_one_letter_code
_entity_poly.pdbx_strand_id
1 'polypeptide(L)'
;MLVVHPKDRTTSVLSTLYEGMDANVVSGKCSNKEMEHLLHHVSTQERIMLLGHGSDKGLFYREDDTKDEFDKIIVGHPHAFHLRKHGGNLIGIWCHADKYARTEGLHGFFSGMIISEEQEAVEYGVMATQQEILKSNTIMFGHLRWLLDEDIPLCEIPQRIKNMDAERTSLSVFNYNNFHYI
;
A
#
# COMPACT_ATOMS: atom_id res chain seq x y z
N MET A 1 12.61 -5.81 -8.59
CA MET A 1 11.43 -4.99 -8.21
C MET A 1 11.87 -3.95 -7.20
N LEU A 2 11.24 -2.78 -7.19
CA LEU A 2 11.49 -1.75 -6.18
C LEU A 2 10.36 -1.76 -5.14
N VAL A 3 10.71 -1.69 -3.86
CA VAL A 3 9.76 -1.51 -2.76
C VAL A 3 10.16 -0.26 -1.98
N VAL A 4 9.24 0.70 -1.84
CA VAL A 4 9.36 1.81 -0.91
C VAL A 4 8.42 1.51 0.25
N HIS A 5 8.99 1.13 1.39
CA HIS A 5 8.26 0.79 2.59
C HIS A 5 8.99 1.38 3.80
N PRO A 6 8.69 2.64 4.16
CA PRO A 6 9.21 3.30 5.34
C PRO A 6 9.12 2.42 6.57
N LYS A 7 10.20 2.32 7.34
CA LYS A 7 10.22 1.50 8.55
C LYS A 7 9.21 2.02 9.55
N ASP A 8 8.24 1.19 9.87
CA ASP A 8 7.16 1.54 10.79
C ASP A 8 6.53 0.28 11.40
N ARG A 9 6.53 0.19 12.74
CA ARG A 9 5.98 -0.97 13.45
C ARG A 9 4.50 -1.26 13.15
N THR A 10 3.67 -0.24 12.91
CA THR A 10 2.22 -0.44 12.75
C THR A 10 1.83 -0.88 11.34
N THR A 11 2.73 -0.76 10.36
CA THR A 11 2.53 -1.28 8.99
C THR A 11 3.37 -2.51 8.68
N SER A 12 3.99 -3.12 9.70
CA SER A 12 4.86 -4.29 9.57
C SER A 12 4.23 -5.46 8.81
N VAL A 13 2.90 -5.65 8.89
CA VAL A 13 2.15 -6.67 8.14
C VAL A 13 2.30 -6.54 6.61
N LEU A 14 2.55 -5.34 6.09
CA LEU A 14 2.74 -5.12 4.65
C LEU A 14 4.01 -5.77 4.11
N SER A 15 4.98 -6.08 4.99
CA SER A 15 6.20 -6.79 4.60
C SER A 15 5.94 -8.17 4.00
N THR A 16 4.83 -8.82 4.38
CA THR A 16 4.37 -10.10 3.80
C THR A 16 4.27 -10.05 2.27
N LEU A 17 4.00 -8.88 1.68
CA LEU A 17 3.84 -8.72 0.24
C LEU A 17 5.13 -8.85 -0.56
N TYR A 18 6.30 -8.70 0.08
CA TYR A 18 7.60 -8.79 -0.60
C TYR A 18 8.64 -9.65 0.14
N GLU A 19 8.32 -10.16 1.33
CA GLU A 19 9.24 -11.01 2.09
C GLU A 19 9.65 -12.25 1.27
N GLY A 20 10.94 -12.57 1.26
CA GLY A 20 11.50 -13.67 0.47
C GLY A 20 11.63 -13.40 -1.04
N MET A 21 11.23 -12.22 -1.54
CA MET A 21 11.44 -11.81 -2.93
C MET A 21 12.79 -11.09 -3.10
N ASP A 22 13.34 -11.14 -4.32
CA ASP A 22 14.48 -10.32 -4.72
C ASP A 22 14.02 -8.88 -4.99
N ALA A 23 13.93 -8.10 -3.91
CA ALA A 23 13.43 -6.73 -3.90
C ALA A 23 14.49 -5.74 -3.42
N ASN A 24 14.64 -4.63 -4.14
CA ASN A 24 15.37 -3.47 -3.64
C ASN A 24 14.44 -2.68 -2.72
N VAL A 25 14.67 -2.74 -1.40
CA VAL A 25 13.79 -2.13 -0.40
C VAL A 25 14.37 -0.81 0.12
N VAL A 26 13.61 0.27 -0.02
CA VAL A 26 13.90 1.58 0.57
C VAL A 26 13.01 1.78 1.80
N SER A 27 13.60 1.60 2.98
CA SER A 27 12.92 1.74 4.28
C SER A 27 13.37 2.91 5.12
N GLY A 28 14.53 3.48 4.81
CA GLY A 28 15.13 4.60 5.53
C GLY A 28 14.77 5.97 4.95
N LYS A 29 15.32 7.00 5.60
CA LYS A 29 15.21 8.38 5.14
C LYS A 29 15.75 8.53 3.72
N CYS A 30 14.91 9.04 2.83
CA CYS A 30 15.28 9.37 1.45
C CYS A 30 14.87 10.81 1.13
N SER A 31 15.77 11.66 0.66
CA SER A 31 15.41 13.00 0.17
C SER A 31 14.60 12.92 -1.13
N ASN A 32 13.85 13.97 -1.46
CA ASN A 32 13.11 14.02 -2.73
C ASN A 32 14.02 13.78 -3.94
N LYS A 33 15.23 14.35 -3.95
CA LYS A 33 16.19 14.16 -5.06
C LYS A 33 16.68 12.71 -5.18
N GLU A 34 16.93 12.06 -4.05
CA GLU A 34 17.33 10.65 -4.04
C GLU A 34 16.19 9.76 -4.52
N MET A 35 14.95 10.04 -4.11
CA MET A 35 13.76 9.30 -4.55
C MET A 35 13.48 9.52 -6.04
N GLU A 36 13.54 10.76 -6.55
CA GLU A 36 13.45 11.07 -7.97
C GLU A 36 14.53 10.33 -8.77
N HIS A 37 15.78 10.35 -8.29
CA HIS A 37 16.88 9.65 -8.93
C HIS A 37 16.63 8.14 -8.96
N LEU A 38 16.20 7.54 -7.85
CA LEU A 38 15.87 6.13 -7.77
C LEU A 38 14.79 5.78 -8.79
N LEU A 39 13.63 6.45 -8.74
CA LEU A 39 12.49 6.18 -9.62
C LEU A 39 12.80 6.44 -11.10
N HIS A 40 13.69 7.39 -11.40
CA HIS A 40 14.16 7.62 -12.77
C HIS A 40 14.92 6.42 -13.36
N HIS A 41 15.65 5.67 -12.53
CA HIS A 41 16.51 4.57 -12.98
C HIS A 41 15.85 3.19 -12.86
N VAL A 42 14.67 3.08 -12.24
CA VAL A 42 13.90 1.84 -12.26
C VAL A 42 13.43 1.57 -13.68
N SER A 43 13.68 0.35 -14.18
CA SER A 43 13.16 -0.09 -15.47
C SER A 43 11.62 0.00 -15.49
N THR A 44 11.04 0.43 -16.61
CA THR A 44 9.58 0.48 -16.77
C THR A 44 8.91 -0.90 -16.73
N GLN A 45 9.70 -1.97 -16.92
CA GLN A 45 9.26 -3.37 -16.77
C GLN A 45 9.25 -3.83 -15.31
N GLU A 46 9.97 -3.14 -14.42
CA GLU A 46 10.00 -3.49 -13.01
C GLU A 46 8.79 -2.95 -12.27
N ARG A 47 8.25 -3.80 -11.39
CA ARG A 47 7.16 -3.44 -10.48
C ARG A 47 7.68 -2.54 -9.38
N ILE A 48 6.89 -1.52 -9.06
CA ILE A 48 7.11 -0.66 -7.89
C ILE A 48 5.99 -0.88 -6.89
N MET A 49 6.36 -1.23 -5.66
CA MET A 49 5.47 -1.28 -4.51
C MET A 49 5.73 -0.08 -3.60
N LEU A 50 4.67 0.61 -3.20
CA LEU A 50 4.68 1.76 -2.31
C LEU A 50 3.77 1.42 -1.13
N LEU A 51 4.34 1.20 0.06
CA LEU A 51 3.65 0.57 1.19
C LEU A 51 3.84 1.40 2.47
N GLY A 52 2.80 1.53 3.28
CA GLY A 52 2.91 2.13 4.62
C GLY A 52 1.72 3.02 4.98
N HIS A 53 2.02 4.13 5.66
CA HIS A 53 1.07 5.19 5.96
C HIS A 53 1.05 6.25 4.89
N GLY A 54 -0.06 6.97 4.76
CA GLY A 54 -0.14 8.08 3.83
C GLY A 54 -1.51 8.75 3.81
N SER A 55 -1.70 9.56 2.79
CA SER A 55 -2.97 10.20 2.49
C SER A 55 -3.18 10.30 0.97
N ASP A 56 -4.19 11.08 0.58
CA ASP A 56 -4.40 11.52 -0.81
C ASP A 56 -3.23 12.36 -1.36
N LYS A 57 -2.27 12.79 -0.52
CA LYS A 57 -1.06 13.53 -0.91
C LYS A 57 0.16 12.64 -1.15
N GLY A 58 0.10 11.37 -0.75
CA GLY A 58 1.17 10.40 -0.96
C GLY A 58 1.57 9.63 0.31
N LEU A 59 2.69 8.92 0.20
CA LEU A 59 3.24 8.03 1.22
C LEU A 59 4.06 8.81 2.24
N PHE A 60 3.79 8.60 3.52
CA PHE A 60 4.46 9.26 4.64
C PHE A 60 5.72 8.53 5.09
N TYR A 61 6.57 9.25 5.80
CA TYR A 61 7.75 8.75 6.46
C TYR A 61 7.89 9.39 7.84
N ARG A 62 8.28 8.58 8.83
CA ARG A 62 8.75 9.02 10.14
C ARG A 62 10.07 8.35 10.47
N GLU A 63 10.97 9.07 11.11
CA GLU A 63 12.25 8.58 11.60
C GLU A 63 12.07 7.79 12.91
N ASP A 64 11.18 8.29 13.77
CA ASP A 64 10.89 7.73 15.10
C ASP A 64 9.46 7.18 15.15
N ASP A 65 9.32 5.86 14.98
CA ASP A 65 8.03 5.17 14.97
C ASP A 65 7.38 5.01 16.35
N THR A 66 8.01 5.58 17.39
CA THR A 66 7.41 5.72 18.72
C THR A 66 6.51 6.94 18.84
N LYS A 67 6.60 7.89 17.89
CA LYS A 67 5.77 9.10 17.83
C LYS A 67 4.70 8.98 16.76
N ASP A 68 3.52 9.52 17.03
CA ASP A 68 2.39 9.47 16.08
C ASP A 68 2.55 10.43 14.90
N GLU A 69 3.47 11.40 15.00
CA GLU A 69 3.71 12.40 13.97
C GLU A 69 4.57 11.86 12.82
N PHE A 70 4.26 12.30 11.59
CA PHE A 70 5.06 12.01 10.40
C PHE A 70 5.97 13.19 10.05
N ASP A 71 7.23 12.88 9.74
CA ASP A 71 8.24 13.89 9.41
C ASP A 71 8.06 14.48 8.01
N LYS A 72 7.58 13.67 7.05
CA LYS A 72 7.41 14.10 5.65
C LYS A 72 6.58 13.14 4.81
N ILE A 73 6.25 13.58 3.60
CA ILE A 73 5.86 12.73 2.47
C ILE A 73 7.14 12.27 1.76
N ILE A 74 7.40 10.96 1.73
CA ILE A 74 8.57 10.36 1.05
C ILE A 74 8.30 10.10 -0.44
N VAL A 75 7.03 9.83 -0.79
CA VAL A 75 6.57 9.73 -2.18
C VAL A 75 5.27 10.49 -2.33
N GLY A 76 5.32 11.65 -2.99
CA GLY A 76 4.14 12.44 -3.37
C GLY A 76 4.27 13.06 -4.76
N HIS A 77 3.52 14.14 -5.00
CA HIS A 77 3.41 14.85 -6.29
C HIS A 77 4.71 15.01 -7.12
N PRO A 78 5.87 15.44 -6.55
CA PRO A 78 7.11 15.59 -7.33
C PRO A 78 7.54 14.32 -8.08
N HIS A 79 7.20 13.15 -7.55
CA HIS A 79 7.62 11.86 -8.08
C HIS A 79 6.64 11.30 -9.13
N ALA A 80 5.44 11.86 -9.24
CA ALA A 80 4.37 11.32 -10.09
C ALA A 80 4.78 11.19 -11.56
N PHE A 81 5.59 12.12 -12.06
CA PHE A 81 6.11 12.05 -13.43
C PHE A 81 6.92 10.77 -13.71
N HIS A 82 7.71 10.31 -12.75
CA HIS A 82 8.48 9.07 -12.88
C HIS A 82 7.56 7.86 -12.77
N LEU A 83 6.64 7.86 -11.80
CA LEU A 83 5.70 6.77 -11.57
C LEU A 83 4.78 6.51 -12.79
N ARG A 84 4.31 7.55 -13.48
CA ARG A 84 3.46 7.40 -14.69
C ARG A 84 4.10 6.57 -15.80
N LYS A 85 5.43 6.49 -15.86
CA LYS A 85 6.15 5.74 -16.90
C LYS A 85 6.05 4.22 -16.73
N HIS A 86 5.60 3.72 -15.57
CA HIS A 86 5.51 2.29 -15.26
C HIS A 86 4.21 1.63 -15.76
N GLY A 87 3.35 2.35 -16.48
CA GLY A 87 2.32 1.76 -17.35
C GLY A 87 1.36 0.78 -16.68
N GLY A 88 1.01 1.00 -15.41
CA GLY A 88 0.12 0.09 -14.67
C GLY A 88 0.82 -0.92 -13.75
N ASN A 89 2.16 -1.00 -13.76
CA ASN A 89 2.93 -1.91 -12.91
C ASN A 89 3.27 -1.31 -11.53
N LEU A 90 2.30 -0.60 -10.95
CA LEU A 90 2.38 0.04 -9.64
C LEU A 90 1.48 -0.68 -8.65
N ILE A 91 1.96 -0.83 -7.43
CA ILE A 91 1.16 -1.25 -6.27
C ILE A 91 1.31 -0.16 -5.21
N GLY A 92 0.20 0.42 -4.77
CA GLY A 92 0.18 1.40 -3.68
C GLY A 92 -0.77 0.99 -2.56
N ILE A 93 -0.22 0.72 -1.37
CA ILE A 93 -1.01 0.28 -0.21
C ILE A 93 -0.73 1.18 0.98
N TRP A 94 -1.65 2.13 1.17
CA TRP A 94 -1.80 3.00 2.34
C TRP A 94 -3.20 3.62 2.30
N CYS A 95 -3.62 4.27 3.38
CA CYS A 95 -4.93 4.93 3.44
C CYS A 95 -5.05 6.01 2.35
N HIS A 96 -6.04 5.84 1.45
CA HIS A 96 -6.33 6.75 0.33
C HIS A 96 -5.26 6.80 -0.79
N ALA A 97 -4.53 5.70 -0.99
CA ALA A 97 -3.61 5.57 -2.12
C ALA A 97 -4.31 5.71 -3.48
N ASP A 98 -5.55 5.23 -3.58
CA ASP A 98 -6.39 5.36 -4.77
C ASP A 98 -6.67 6.83 -5.14
N LYS A 99 -6.93 7.69 -4.14
CA LYS A 99 -7.17 9.13 -4.35
C LYS A 99 -5.92 9.83 -4.83
N TYR A 100 -4.76 9.49 -4.25
CA TYR A 100 -3.46 9.96 -4.73
C TYR A 100 -3.24 9.55 -6.19
N ALA A 101 -3.42 8.27 -6.52
CA ALA A 101 -3.24 7.75 -7.87
C ALA A 101 -4.14 8.46 -8.90
N ARG A 102 -5.42 8.66 -8.58
CA ARG A 102 -6.35 9.39 -9.47
C ARG A 102 -5.95 10.85 -9.67
N THR A 103 -5.52 11.52 -8.60
CA THR A 103 -5.10 12.93 -8.64
C THR A 103 -3.84 13.10 -9.49
N GLU A 104 -2.90 12.17 -9.39
CA GLU A 104 -1.61 12.23 -10.06
C GLU A 104 -1.58 11.52 -11.43
N GLY A 105 -2.70 10.95 -11.86
CA GLY A 105 -2.83 10.20 -13.12
C GLY A 105 -1.96 8.94 -13.16
N LEU A 106 -1.84 8.24 -12.04
CA LEU A 106 -1.13 6.97 -11.93
C LEU A 106 -2.08 5.81 -12.26
N HIS A 107 -1.53 4.79 -12.91
CA HIS A 107 -2.22 3.54 -13.22
C HIS A 107 -1.59 2.39 -12.47
N GLY A 108 -2.40 1.45 -11.99
CA GLY A 108 -1.96 0.31 -11.19
C GLY A 108 -2.96 -0.12 -10.11
N PHE A 109 -2.49 -0.94 -9.18
CA PHE A 109 -3.29 -1.47 -8.08
C PHE A 109 -3.09 -0.62 -6.81
N PHE A 110 -4.17 -0.02 -6.31
CA PHE A 110 -4.13 0.90 -5.17
C PHE A 110 -5.20 0.56 -4.13
N SER A 111 -4.88 0.76 -2.86
CA SER A 111 -5.87 0.70 -1.78
C SER A 111 -6.60 2.04 -1.59
N GLY A 112 -7.88 1.94 -1.23
CA GLY A 112 -8.68 3.02 -0.66
C GLY A 112 -8.40 3.18 0.83
N MET A 113 -9.46 3.35 1.61
CA MET A 113 -9.33 3.28 3.07
C MET A 113 -9.13 1.83 3.50
N ILE A 114 -8.14 1.56 4.34
CA ILE A 114 -7.96 0.26 5.00
C ILE A 114 -7.99 0.52 6.50
N ILE A 115 -8.95 -0.09 7.20
CA ILE A 115 -9.03 -0.01 8.66
C ILE A 115 -7.91 -0.88 9.24
N SER A 116 -7.03 -0.24 10.00
CA SER A 116 -5.86 -0.79 10.66
C SER A 116 -5.82 -0.50 12.16
N GLU A 117 -6.59 0.48 12.63
CA GLU A 117 -6.70 0.87 14.04
C GLU A 117 -8.17 0.96 14.49
N GLU A 118 -8.44 0.69 15.77
CA GLU A 118 -9.80 0.77 16.35
C GLU A 118 -10.48 2.14 16.13
N GLN A 119 -9.71 3.23 16.18
CA GLN A 119 -10.25 4.58 15.97
C GLN A 119 -10.81 4.77 14.56
N GLU A 120 -10.15 4.20 13.54
CA GLU A 120 -10.63 4.21 12.15
C GLU A 120 -11.91 3.36 12.04
N ALA A 121 -11.97 2.22 12.73
CA ALA A 121 -13.17 1.39 12.77
C ALA A 121 -14.37 2.18 13.31
N VAL A 122 -14.19 2.92 14.40
CA VAL A 122 -15.23 3.79 14.97
C VAL A 122 -15.64 4.90 13.98
N GLU A 123 -14.67 5.58 13.36
CA GLU A 123 -14.93 6.66 12.40
C GLU A 123 -15.75 6.19 11.20
N TYR A 124 -15.45 5.00 10.69
CA TYR A 124 -16.11 4.42 9.52
C TYR A 124 -17.33 3.55 9.88
N GLY A 125 -17.74 3.52 11.15
CA GLY A 125 -18.93 2.79 11.61
C GLY A 125 -18.79 1.27 11.54
N VAL A 126 -17.56 0.76 11.62
CA VAL A 126 -17.21 -0.66 11.61
C VAL A 126 -16.92 -1.12 13.03
N MET A 127 -17.76 -2.02 13.55
CA MET A 127 -17.55 -2.64 14.86
C MET A 127 -16.47 -3.73 14.75
N ALA A 128 -15.25 -3.41 15.19
CA ALA A 128 -14.16 -4.37 15.30
C ALA A 128 -13.20 -3.97 16.44
N THR A 129 -12.67 -4.97 17.13
CA THR A 129 -11.58 -4.83 18.11
C THR A 129 -10.22 -4.81 17.39
N GLN A 130 -9.18 -4.30 18.04
CA GLN A 130 -7.83 -4.28 17.48
C GLN A 130 -7.34 -5.68 17.15
N GLN A 131 -7.72 -6.68 17.95
CA GLN A 131 -7.37 -8.08 17.69
C GLN A 131 -8.01 -8.61 16.41
N GLU A 132 -9.29 -8.28 16.16
CA GLU A 132 -9.99 -8.64 14.92
C GLU A 132 -9.40 -7.93 13.71
N ILE A 133 -9.03 -6.65 13.88
CA ILE A 133 -8.36 -5.85 12.84
C ILE A 133 -7.03 -6.48 12.43
N LEU A 134 -6.16 -6.76 13.39
CA LEU A 134 -4.85 -7.37 13.14
C LEU A 134 -4.99 -8.74 12.47
N LYS A 135 -5.92 -9.58 12.96
CA LYS A 135 -6.18 -10.91 12.38
C LYS A 135 -6.69 -10.81 10.94
N SER A 136 -7.72 -9.99 10.70
CA SER A 136 -8.32 -9.81 9.37
C SER A 136 -7.30 -9.27 8.37
N ASN A 137 -6.51 -8.28 8.76
CA ASN A 137 -5.49 -7.69 7.88
C ASN A 137 -4.36 -8.68 7.57
N THR A 138 -3.94 -9.48 8.54
CA THR A 138 -2.94 -10.56 8.31
C THR A 138 -3.44 -11.54 7.26
N ILE A 139 -4.69 -12.00 7.36
CA ILE A 139 -5.29 -12.93 6.39
C ILE A 139 -5.41 -12.26 5.01
N MET A 140 -5.93 -11.04 4.96
CA MET A 140 -6.12 -10.28 3.72
C MET A 140 -4.80 -10.06 2.97
N PHE A 141 -3.74 -9.61 3.64
CA PHE A 141 -2.44 -9.42 3.01
C PHE A 141 -1.77 -10.75 2.64
N GLY A 142 -2.06 -11.84 3.36
CA GLY A 142 -1.70 -13.20 2.94
C GLY A 142 -2.37 -13.62 1.63
N HIS A 143 -3.68 -13.36 1.48
CA HIS A 143 -4.38 -13.59 0.21
C HIS A 143 -3.83 -12.73 -0.93
N LEU A 144 -3.55 -11.45 -0.66
CA LEU A 144 -2.94 -10.56 -1.66
C LEU A 144 -1.57 -11.08 -2.07
N ARG A 145 -0.75 -11.53 -1.11
CA ARG A 145 0.55 -12.11 -1.40
C ARG A 145 0.43 -13.34 -2.31
N TRP A 146 -0.48 -14.26 -2.00
CA TRP A 146 -0.73 -15.44 -2.83
C TRP A 146 -1.12 -15.06 -4.26
N LEU A 147 -2.01 -14.08 -4.45
CA LEU A 147 -2.39 -13.60 -5.79
C LEU A 147 -1.19 -13.02 -6.57
N LEU A 148 -0.25 -12.36 -5.88
CA LEU A 148 0.96 -11.83 -6.50
C LEU A 148 1.96 -12.94 -6.89
N ASP A 149 2.08 -13.98 -6.07
CA ASP A 149 2.95 -15.14 -6.36
C ASP A 149 2.45 -15.96 -7.55
N GLU A 150 1.14 -16.07 -7.72
CA GLU A 150 0.49 -16.72 -8.88
C GLU A 150 0.51 -15.85 -10.16
N ASP A 151 1.21 -14.71 -10.12
CA ASP A 151 1.33 -13.72 -11.20
C ASP A 151 -0.03 -13.30 -11.78
N ILE A 152 -1.04 -13.18 -10.91
CA ILE A 152 -2.36 -12.72 -11.31
C ILE A 152 -2.24 -11.27 -11.80
N PRO A 153 -2.84 -10.92 -12.97
CA PRO A 153 -2.84 -9.55 -13.45
C PRO A 153 -3.42 -8.60 -12.42
N LEU A 154 -2.74 -7.47 -12.17
CA LEU A 154 -3.13 -6.48 -11.15
C LEU A 154 -4.57 -5.99 -11.31
N CYS A 155 -5.08 -5.93 -12.54
CA CYS A 155 -6.46 -5.54 -12.84
C CYS A 155 -7.52 -6.54 -12.38
N GLU A 156 -7.15 -7.81 -12.21
CA GLU A 156 -8.05 -8.88 -11.74
C GLU A 156 -8.05 -9.03 -10.22
N ILE A 157 -6.97 -8.61 -9.56
CA ILE A 157 -6.78 -8.76 -8.11
C ILE A 157 -7.97 -8.19 -7.30
N PRO A 158 -8.49 -6.97 -7.56
CA PRO A 158 -9.61 -6.42 -6.80
C PRO A 158 -10.84 -7.32 -6.76
N GLN A 159 -11.17 -8.01 -7.86
CA GLN A 159 -12.32 -8.90 -7.91
C GLN A 159 -12.00 -10.26 -7.28
N ARG A 160 -10.79 -10.79 -7.51
CA ARG A 160 -10.38 -12.10 -7.00
C ARG A 160 -10.25 -12.09 -5.48
N ILE A 161 -9.60 -11.07 -4.92
CA ILE A 161 -9.40 -10.99 -3.47
C ILE A 161 -10.73 -10.93 -2.71
N LYS A 162 -11.73 -10.19 -3.22
CA LYS A 162 -13.08 -10.15 -2.64
C LYS A 162 -13.74 -11.52 -2.56
N ASN A 163 -13.49 -12.39 -3.54
CA ASN A 163 -14.03 -13.74 -3.55
C ASN A 163 -13.30 -14.69 -2.57
N MET A 164 -12.14 -14.28 -2.05
CA MET A 164 -11.38 -15.01 -1.03
C MET A 164 -11.79 -14.62 0.41
N ASP A 165 -12.66 -13.62 0.59
CA ASP A 165 -13.19 -13.25 1.90
C ASP A 165 -14.22 -14.30 2.38
N ALA A 166 -13.72 -15.24 3.18
CA ALA A 166 -14.52 -16.27 3.83
C ALA A 166 -15.19 -15.77 5.13
N GLU A 167 -14.61 -14.77 5.81
CA GLU A 167 -15.11 -14.29 7.10
C GLU A 167 -16.35 -13.41 6.93
N ARG A 168 -16.38 -12.56 5.88
CA ARG A 168 -17.51 -11.68 5.53
C ARG A 168 -18.04 -10.83 6.70
N THR A 169 -17.15 -10.48 7.62
CA THR A 169 -17.41 -9.51 8.68
C THR A 169 -17.53 -8.11 8.08
N SER A 170 -18.15 -7.17 8.81
CA SER A 170 -18.21 -5.76 8.40
C SER A 170 -16.82 -5.20 8.06
N LEU A 171 -15.81 -5.54 8.87
CA LEU A 171 -14.41 -5.16 8.68
C LEU A 171 -13.79 -5.76 7.41
N SER A 172 -13.88 -7.08 7.24
CA SER A 172 -13.28 -7.76 6.08
C SER A 172 -13.96 -7.29 4.78
N VAL A 173 -15.29 -7.23 4.75
CA VAL A 173 -16.03 -6.69 3.61
C VAL A 173 -15.61 -5.25 3.31
N PHE A 174 -15.39 -4.41 4.32
CA PHE A 174 -14.90 -3.05 4.12
C PHE A 174 -13.51 -3.04 3.48
N ASN A 175 -12.52 -3.69 4.11
CA ASN A 175 -11.13 -3.63 3.65
C ASN A 175 -10.95 -4.29 2.27
N TYR A 176 -11.55 -5.46 2.03
CA TYR A 176 -11.46 -6.16 0.74
C TYR A 176 -12.11 -5.38 -0.40
N ASN A 177 -13.14 -4.57 -0.12
CA ASN A 177 -13.78 -3.74 -1.13
C ASN A 177 -13.00 -2.48 -1.50
N ASN A 178 -12.04 -2.08 -0.66
CA ASN A 178 -11.20 -0.91 -0.85
C ASN A 178 -9.89 -1.23 -1.59
N PHE A 179 -9.89 -2.23 -2.47
CA PHE A 179 -8.82 -2.40 -3.45
C PHE A 179 -9.32 -2.04 -4.84
N HIS A 180 -8.50 -1.29 -5.58
CA HIS A 180 -8.86 -0.73 -6.87
C HIS A 180 -7.73 -0.94 -7.87
N TYR A 181 -8.10 -1.20 -9.12
CA TYR A 181 -7.20 -1.00 -10.25
C TYR A 181 -7.62 0.27 -10.98
N ILE A 182 -6.67 1.17 -11.23
CA ILE A 182 -6.86 2.51 -11.84
C ILE A 182 -6.10 2.57 -13.16
#